data_AF-A0AB36BXZ7-F1
#
_entry.id   AF-A0AB36BXZ7-F1
#
_cell.length_a   1.000
_cell.length_b   1.000
_cell.length_c   1.000
_cell.angle_alpha   90.00
_cell.angle_beta   90.00
_cell.angle_gamma   90.00
#
_symmetry.space_group_name_H-M   'P 1'
#
loop_
_entity.id
_entity.type
_entity.pdbx_description
1 polymer ?
#
loop_
_entity_poly.entity_id
_entity_poly.type
_entity_poly.pdbx_seq_one_letter_code
_entity_poly.pdbx_strand_id
1 'polypeptide(L)'
;MANWTNVTREPETGLPTMLVQAVSIAFVMCVCELVSAPVMVSAVGGAFALMPWFLVACLFAVAFVYTVGFVLLWAADSFAARLKRRDALMPLIYAVIGCVGFGIWGYCVYPATMNSIITRAGLATLSQGDSLMIGINCAVVGLAAFFLGTAAMPRVMKSKGRIAVTAAAVIALAVFGGVVLAMTWSHLA
;
A
#
# COMPACT_ATOMS: atom_id res chain seq x y z
N MET A 1 -4.06 -20.99 -30.68
CA MET A 1 -3.14 -19.88 -30.38
C MET A 1 -3.49 -19.36 -28.99
N ALA A 2 -2.54 -19.37 -28.05
CA ALA A 2 -2.77 -18.76 -26.74
C ALA A 2 -3.05 -17.25 -26.96
N ASN A 3 -4.21 -16.81 -26.52
CA ASN A 3 -4.73 -15.46 -26.77
C ASN A 3 -4.11 -14.50 -25.74
N TRP A 4 -2.83 -14.16 -25.92
CA TRP A 4 -2.04 -13.34 -24.97
C TRP A 4 -2.54 -11.89 -24.82
N THR A 5 -3.46 -11.45 -25.69
CA THR A 5 -4.10 -10.13 -25.63
C THR A 5 -5.42 -10.14 -24.85
N ASN A 6 -5.88 -11.31 -24.38
CA ASN A 6 -7.12 -11.41 -23.64
C ASN A 6 -6.90 -11.02 -22.17
N VAL A 7 -7.26 -9.78 -21.84
CA VAL A 7 -7.22 -9.26 -20.47
C VAL A 7 -8.40 -9.82 -19.69
N THR A 8 -8.15 -10.46 -18.56
CA THR A 8 -9.19 -10.89 -17.62
C THR A 8 -9.96 -9.67 -17.14
N ARG A 9 -11.29 -9.72 -17.28
CA ARG A 9 -12.19 -8.62 -16.92
C ARG A 9 -13.16 -9.06 -15.83
N GLU A 10 -13.46 -8.14 -14.93
CA GLU A 10 -14.49 -8.34 -13.92
C GLU A 10 -15.87 -8.45 -14.59
N PRO A 11 -16.67 -9.48 -14.30
CA PRO A 11 -17.93 -9.73 -15.00
C PRO A 11 -18.96 -8.62 -14.77
N GLU A 12 -18.98 -7.96 -13.60
CA GLU A 12 -19.95 -6.90 -13.29
C GLU A 12 -19.57 -5.55 -13.92
N THR A 13 -18.28 -5.26 -14.12
CA THR A 13 -17.82 -3.92 -14.55
C THR A 13 -17.16 -3.92 -15.92
N GLY A 14 -16.72 -5.06 -16.43
CA GLY A 14 -15.94 -5.18 -17.67
C GLY A 14 -14.56 -4.53 -17.61
N LEU A 15 -14.10 -4.09 -16.44
CA LEU A 15 -12.77 -3.51 -16.23
C LEU A 15 -11.73 -4.62 -16.00
N PRO A 16 -10.44 -4.37 -16.31
CA PRO A 16 -9.37 -5.33 -16.01
C PRO A 16 -9.35 -5.70 -14.53
N THR A 17 -9.34 -7.00 -14.21
CA THR A 17 -9.37 -7.48 -12.81
C THR A 17 -8.21 -6.93 -11.98
N MET A 18 -7.01 -6.89 -12.57
CA MET A 18 -5.80 -6.33 -11.95
C MET A 18 -5.96 -4.86 -11.57
N LEU A 19 -6.66 -4.05 -12.39
CA LEU A 19 -6.92 -2.65 -12.09
C LEU A 19 -7.83 -2.54 -10.86
N VAL A 20 -8.91 -3.32 -10.82
CA VAL A 20 -9.87 -3.31 -9.71
C VAL A 20 -9.21 -3.78 -8.42
N GLN A 21 -8.37 -4.81 -8.50
CA GLN A 21 -7.58 -5.31 -7.36
C GLN A 21 -6.57 -4.27 -6.86
N ALA A 22 -5.81 -3.62 -7.75
CA ALA A 22 -4.85 -2.58 -7.36
C ALA A 22 -5.53 -1.40 -6.66
N VAL A 23 -6.64 -0.88 -7.22
CA VAL A 23 -7.40 0.21 -6.60
C VAL A 23 -7.99 -0.22 -5.25
N SER A 24 -8.51 -1.44 -5.15
CA SER A 24 -9.03 -2.01 -3.90
C SER A 24 -7.96 -2.09 -2.82
N ILE A 25 -6.79 -2.63 -3.14
CA ILE A 25 -5.69 -2.81 -2.21
C ILE A 25 -5.14 -1.44 -1.78
N ALA A 26 -4.93 -0.50 -2.71
CA ALA A 26 -4.46 0.84 -2.39
C ALA A 26 -5.43 1.57 -1.44
N PHE A 27 -6.74 1.42 -1.64
CA PHE A 27 -7.74 1.96 -0.73
C PHE A 27 -7.64 1.35 0.67
N VAL A 28 -7.58 0.01 0.78
CA VAL A 28 -7.47 -0.65 2.09
C VAL A 28 -6.16 -0.27 2.77
N MET A 29 -5.04 -0.19 2.03
CA MET A 29 -3.78 0.29 2.58
C MET A 29 -3.93 1.70 3.15
N CYS A 30 -4.54 2.65 2.43
CA CYS A 30 -4.75 3.98 2.96
C CYS A 30 -5.57 3.99 4.26
N VAL A 31 -6.61 3.16 4.35
CA VAL A 31 -7.39 3.02 5.60
C VAL A 31 -6.54 2.42 6.72
N CYS A 32 -5.74 1.40 6.42
CA CYS A 32 -4.82 0.81 7.38
C CYS A 32 -3.73 1.79 7.84
N GLU A 33 -3.18 2.61 6.95
CA GLU A 33 -2.21 3.67 7.27
C GLU A 33 -2.82 4.74 8.17
N LEU A 34 -4.11 5.05 8.02
CA LEU A 34 -4.80 5.95 8.95
C LEU A 34 -4.83 5.38 10.37
N VAL A 35 -5.08 4.07 10.48
CA VAL A 35 -5.14 3.37 11.76
C VAL A 35 -3.75 3.14 12.34
N SER A 36 -2.72 2.95 11.51
CA SER A 36 -1.34 2.73 11.95
C SER A 36 -0.53 4.01 12.14
N ALA A 37 -0.99 5.16 11.66
CA ALA A 37 -0.33 6.46 11.82
C ALA A 37 0.08 6.78 13.29
N PRO A 38 -0.75 6.50 14.34
CA PRO A 38 -0.33 6.72 15.72
C PRO A 38 0.90 5.87 16.11
N VAL A 39 0.96 4.62 15.65
CA VAL A 39 2.07 3.69 15.92
C VAL A 39 3.35 4.24 15.31
N MET A 40 3.29 4.70 14.07
CA MET A 40 4.44 5.28 13.36
C MET A 40 4.94 6.56 14.04
N VAL A 41 4.05 7.48 14.40
CA VAL A 41 4.41 8.74 15.09
C VAL A 41 5.03 8.47 16.46
N SER A 42 4.50 7.49 17.20
CA SER A 42 5.05 7.11 18.50
C SER A 42 6.47 6.53 18.39
N ALA A 43 6.77 5.79 17.32
CA ALA A 43 8.09 5.23 17.08
C ALA A 43 9.17 6.30 16.82
N VAL A 44 8.78 7.50 16.39
CA VAL A 44 9.70 8.65 16.19
C VAL A 44 9.59 9.67 17.33
N GLY A 45 9.09 9.26 18.49
CA GLY A 45 9.00 10.12 19.68
C GLY A 45 8.11 11.36 19.50
N GLY A 46 7.14 11.33 18.57
CA GLY A 46 6.27 12.48 18.30
C GLY A 46 6.88 13.56 17.42
N ALA A 47 8.02 13.31 16.76
CA ALA A 47 8.66 14.27 15.86
C ALA A 47 7.79 14.66 14.65
N PHE A 48 6.78 13.85 14.32
CA PHE A 48 5.84 14.11 13.23
C PHE A 48 4.42 14.32 13.75
N ALA A 49 3.71 15.28 13.17
CA ALA A 49 2.28 15.42 13.38
C ALA A 49 1.53 14.27 12.69
N LEU A 50 0.48 13.77 13.35
CA LEU A 50 -0.25 12.57 12.93
C LEU A 50 -0.94 12.70 11.57
N MET A 51 -1.62 13.83 11.34
CA MET A 51 -2.35 14.06 10.09
C MET A 51 -1.43 14.26 8.87
N PRO A 52 -0.35 15.05 8.94
CA PRO A 52 0.65 15.11 7.86
C PRO A 52 1.33 13.76 7.59
N TRP A 53 1.70 13.02 8.64
CA TRP A 53 2.34 11.72 8.47
C TRP A 53 1.43 10.71 7.78
N PHE A 54 0.15 10.64 8.17
CA PHE A 54 -0.84 9.81 7.51
C PHE A 54 -0.88 10.03 5.98
N LEU A 55 -0.88 11.29 5.53
CA LEU A 55 -0.90 11.60 4.10
C LEU A 55 0.36 11.12 3.38
N VAL A 56 1.53 11.28 4.01
CA VAL A 56 2.81 10.77 3.49
C VAL A 56 2.83 9.24 3.45
N ALA A 57 2.29 8.59 4.47
CA ALA A 57 2.16 7.13 4.51
C ALA A 57 1.22 6.60 3.41
N CYS A 58 0.10 7.30 3.17
CA CYS A 58 -0.76 7.04 2.01
C CYS A 58 -0.01 7.16 0.68
N LEU A 59 0.82 8.20 0.50
CA LEU A 59 1.67 8.33 -0.68
C LEU A 59 2.55 7.08 -0.88
N PHE A 60 3.22 6.59 0.17
CA PHE A 60 4.08 5.42 0.08
C PHE A 60 3.32 4.13 -0.19
N ALA A 61 2.16 3.95 0.43
CA ALA A 61 1.28 2.81 0.17
C ALA A 61 0.80 2.80 -1.28
N VAL A 62 0.38 3.95 -1.79
CA VAL A 62 -0.10 4.09 -3.17
C VAL A 62 1.03 3.91 -4.18
N ALA A 63 2.20 4.49 -3.92
CA ALA A 63 3.39 4.31 -4.73
C ALA A 63 3.80 2.82 -4.76
N PHE A 64 3.76 2.13 -3.62
CA PHE A 64 4.02 0.70 -3.55
C PHE A 64 3.04 -0.08 -4.43
N VAL A 65 1.73 0.11 -4.27
CA VAL A 65 0.72 -0.66 -5.01
C VAL A 65 0.86 -0.48 -6.52
N TYR A 66 1.09 0.75 -6.99
CA TYR A 66 1.21 1.03 -8.42
C TYR A 66 2.58 0.70 -9.04
N THR A 67 3.61 0.44 -8.22
CA THR A 67 4.94 0.03 -8.71
C THR A 67 5.22 -1.45 -8.43
N VAL A 68 5.59 -1.78 -7.19
CA VAL A 68 5.97 -3.13 -6.76
C VAL A 68 4.74 -4.02 -6.61
N GLY A 69 3.66 -3.50 -6.01
CA GLY A 69 2.43 -4.23 -5.76
C GLY A 69 1.79 -4.76 -7.05
N PHE A 70 1.84 -4.02 -8.14
CA PHE A 70 1.34 -4.46 -9.44
C PHE A 70 2.10 -5.68 -9.98
N VAL A 71 3.43 -5.67 -9.84
CA VAL A 71 4.29 -6.82 -10.20
C VAL A 71 3.99 -8.03 -9.30
N LEU A 72 3.79 -7.79 -8.00
CA LEU A 72 3.44 -8.83 -7.04
C LEU A 72 2.06 -9.45 -7.30
N LEU A 73 1.07 -8.65 -7.70
CA LEU A 73 -0.25 -9.14 -8.10
C LEU A 73 -0.15 -10.02 -9.34
N TRP A 74 0.66 -9.61 -10.32
CA TRP A 74 0.91 -10.42 -11.51
C TRP A 74 1.64 -11.73 -11.18
N ALA A 75 2.61 -11.69 -10.28
CA ALA A 75 3.30 -12.90 -9.79
C ALA A 75 2.35 -13.83 -9.04
N ALA A 76 1.45 -13.27 -8.22
CA ALA A 76 0.44 -14.02 -7.48
C ALA A 76 -0.56 -14.71 -8.43
N ASP A 77 -1.02 -14.02 -9.47
CA ASP A 77 -1.96 -14.59 -10.45
C ASP A 77 -1.28 -15.66 -11.32
N SER A 78 0.00 -15.47 -11.67
CA SER A 78 0.81 -16.48 -12.35
C SER A 78 1.02 -17.73 -11.49
N PHE A 79 1.17 -17.56 -10.17
CA PHE A 79 1.29 -18.67 -9.23
C PHE A 79 -0.04 -19.40 -9.03
N ALA A 80 -1.13 -18.63 -8.93
CA ALA A 80 -2.50 -19.13 -8.86
C ALA A 80 -2.88 -19.99 -10.08
N ALA A 81 -2.53 -19.56 -11.29
CA ALA A 81 -2.78 -20.34 -12.51
C ALA A 81 -2.10 -21.72 -12.49
N ARG A 82 -0.93 -21.83 -11.82
CA ARG A 82 -0.22 -23.10 -11.61
C ARG A 82 -0.82 -23.95 -10.48
N LEU A 83 -1.46 -23.32 -9.48
CA LEU A 83 -1.94 -23.95 -8.26
C LEU A 83 -3.40 -24.44 -8.33
N LYS A 84 -3.91 -24.73 -9.55
CA LYS A 84 -5.27 -25.08 -10.05
C LYS A 84 -6.22 -25.97 -9.20
N ARG A 85 -5.94 -26.28 -7.93
CA ARG A 85 -6.72 -27.13 -7.01
C ARG A 85 -6.99 -26.54 -5.61
N ARG A 86 -6.56 -25.31 -5.27
CA ARG A 86 -6.81 -24.72 -3.93
C ARG A 86 -7.33 -23.28 -3.96
N ASP A 87 -8.51 -23.08 -4.54
CA ASP A 87 -9.21 -21.78 -4.59
C ASP A 87 -9.43 -21.17 -3.19
N ALA A 88 -9.57 -22.00 -2.15
CA ALA A 88 -9.74 -21.55 -0.78
C ALA A 88 -8.49 -20.87 -0.17
N LEU A 89 -7.28 -21.17 -0.65
CA LEU A 89 -6.04 -20.59 -0.11
C LEU A 89 -5.54 -19.36 -0.89
N MET A 90 -6.21 -19.01 -1.99
CA MET A 90 -5.82 -17.89 -2.85
C MET A 90 -5.67 -16.58 -2.07
N PRO A 91 -6.67 -16.14 -1.25
CA PRO A 91 -6.56 -14.89 -0.50
C PRO A 91 -5.40 -14.89 0.51
N LEU A 92 -5.05 -16.07 1.03
CA LEU A 92 -3.94 -16.23 1.97
C LEU A 92 -2.58 -16.08 1.26
N ILE A 93 -2.46 -16.59 0.03
CA ILE A 93 -1.25 -16.38 -0.79
C ILE A 93 -1.07 -14.89 -1.09
N TYR A 94 -2.13 -14.20 -1.50
CA TYR A 94 -2.09 -12.74 -1.70
C TYR A 94 -1.69 -12.02 -0.41
N ALA A 95 -2.25 -12.42 0.74
CA ALA A 95 -1.93 -11.84 2.04
C ALA A 95 -0.45 -12.01 2.42
N VAL A 96 0.14 -13.19 2.19
CA VAL A 96 1.56 -13.45 2.47
C VAL A 96 2.45 -12.62 1.54
N ILE A 97 2.11 -12.53 0.26
CA ILE A 97 2.83 -11.70 -0.72
C ILE A 97 2.77 -10.23 -0.31
N GLY A 98 1.60 -9.73 0.08
CA GLY A 98 1.42 -8.37 0.59
C GLY A 98 2.21 -8.11 1.87
N CYS A 99 2.22 -9.09 2.79
CA CYS A 99 2.97 -9.04 4.05
C CYS A 99 4.48 -8.84 3.80
N VAL A 100 5.07 -9.70 2.97
CA VAL A 100 6.51 -9.63 2.66
C VAL A 100 6.82 -8.40 1.82
N GLY A 101 6.05 -8.15 0.77
CA GLY A 101 6.29 -7.05 -0.16
C GLY A 101 6.23 -5.69 0.51
N PHE A 102 5.13 -5.41 1.23
CA PHE A 102 4.97 -4.13 1.89
C PHE A 102 5.80 -4.03 3.17
N GLY A 103 6.10 -5.14 3.86
CA GLY A 103 7.04 -5.16 4.98
C GLY A 103 8.46 -4.74 4.58
N ILE A 104 8.99 -5.29 3.48
CA ILE A 104 10.31 -4.91 2.95
C ILE A 104 10.28 -3.46 2.45
N TRP A 105 9.24 -3.08 1.70
CA TRP A 105 9.07 -1.70 1.24
C TRP A 105 9.04 -0.71 2.40
N GLY A 106 8.24 -0.99 3.42
CA GLY A 106 8.11 -0.19 4.63
C GLY A 106 9.43 -0.04 5.36
N TYR A 107 10.12 -1.16 5.62
CA TYR A 107 11.42 -1.17 6.28
C TYR A 107 12.49 -0.33 5.55
N CYS A 108 12.47 -0.32 4.22
CA CYS A 108 13.44 0.44 3.42
C CYS A 108 13.04 1.90 3.23
N VAL A 109 11.78 2.19 2.87
CA VAL A 109 11.34 3.50 2.40
C VAL A 109 10.94 4.43 3.56
N TYR A 110 10.25 3.90 4.58
CA TYR A 110 9.73 4.72 5.66
C TYR A 110 10.86 5.25 6.55
N PRO A 111 11.74 4.41 7.13
CA PRO A 111 12.88 4.89 7.90
C PRO A 111 13.82 5.78 7.09
N ALA A 112 14.08 5.47 5.81
CA ALA A 112 14.92 6.32 4.97
C ALA A 112 14.34 7.73 4.82
N THR A 113 13.03 7.84 4.59
CA THR A 113 12.38 9.16 4.47
C THR A 113 12.32 9.87 5.81
N MET A 114 11.97 9.18 6.89
CA MET A 114 11.97 9.75 8.24
C MET A 114 13.36 10.25 8.63
N ASN A 115 14.40 9.43 8.46
CA ASN A 115 15.79 9.79 8.74
C ASN A 115 16.24 11.00 7.92
N SER A 116 15.85 11.09 6.64
CA SER A 116 16.18 12.25 5.79
C SER A 116 15.60 13.58 6.32
N ILE A 117 14.49 13.52 7.07
CA ILE A 117 13.82 14.68 7.65
C ILE A 117 14.41 15.00 9.03
N ILE A 118 14.43 14.03 9.94
CA ILE A 118 14.84 14.27 11.34
C ILE A 118 16.32 14.62 11.47
N THR A 119 17.19 14.07 10.61
CA THR A 119 18.63 14.42 10.63
C THR A 119 18.87 15.85 10.19
N ARG A 120 18.11 16.33 9.20
CA ARG A 120 18.14 17.75 8.79
C ARG A 120 17.57 18.67 9.88
N ALA A 121 16.62 18.18 10.66
CA ALA A 121 16.09 18.87 11.83
C ALA A 121 17.04 18.84 13.05
N GLY A 122 18.23 18.21 12.94
CA GLY A 122 19.21 18.12 14.04
C GLY A 122 18.87 17.08 15.12
N LEU A 123 17.91 16.18 14.86
CA LEU A 123 17.51 15.11 15.76
C LEU A 123 18.28 13.81 15.47
N ALA A 124 18.34 12.92 16.46
CA ALA A 124 18.95 11.61 16.32
C ALA A 124 18.19 10.74 15.29
N THR A 125 18.94 9.93 14.54
CA THR A 125 18.37 8.95 13.61
C THR A 125 17.55 7.89 14.34
N LEU A 126 16.56 7.30 13.65
CA LEU A 126 15.83 6.14 14.18
C LEU A 126 16.78 5.02 14.57
N SER A 127 16.47 4.35 15.68
CA SER A 127 17.19 3.14 16.05
C SER A 127 16.85 1.99 15.08
N GLN A 128 17.68 0.95 15.08
CA GLN A 128 17.39 -0.28 14.34
C GLN A 128 16.08 -0.93 14.81
N GLY A 129 15.77 -0.83 16.11
CA GLY A 129 14.54 -1.33 16.71
C GLY A 129 13.30 -0.60 16.17
N ASP A 130 13.34 0.73 16.09
CA ASP A 130 12.23 1.53 15.58
C ASP A 130 11.98 1.26 14.09
N SER A 131 13.07 1.13 13.32
CA SER A 131 13.01 0.79 11.89
C SER A 131 12.38 -0.59 11.66
N LEU A 132 12.72 -1.57 12.51
CA LEU A 132 12.13 -2.91 12.46
C LEU A 132 10.65 -2.88 12.82
N MET A 133 10.26 -2.12 13.86
CA MET A 133 8.86 -1.96 14.27
C MET A 133 8.01 -1.33 13.16
N ILE A 134 8.54 -0.35 12.44
CA ILE A 134 7.89 0.23 11.26
C ILE A 134 7.72 -0.83 10.17
N GLY A 135 8.77 -1.61 9.88
CA GLY A 135 8.70 -2.71 8.91
C GLY A 135 7.64 -3.76 9.26
N ILE A 136 7.54 -4.15 10.54
CA ILE A 136 6.51 -5.08 11.03
C ILE A 136 5.11 -4.48 10.89
N ASN A 137 4.94 -3.19 11.22
CA ASN A 137 3.66 -2.51 11.04
C ASN A 137 3.23 -2.53 9.57
N CYS A 138 4.13 -2.14 8.66
CA CYS A 138 3.89 -2.24 7.22
C CYS A 138 3.59 -3.68 6.79
N ALA A 139 4.28 -4.69 7.33
CA ALA A 139 3.97 -6.09 7.00
C ALA A 139 2.53 -6.48 7.37
N VAL A 140 2.05 -6.05 8.54
CA VAL A 140 0.65 -6.28 8.98
C VAL A 140 -0.34 -5.53 8.09
N VAL A 141 -0.05 -4.28 7.74
CA VAL A 141 -0.87 -3.50 6.80
C VAL A 141 -0.93 -4.18 5.43
N GLY A 142 0.21 -4.65 4.92
CA GLY A 142 0.31 -5.35 3.65
C GLY A 142 -0.48 -6.64 3.64
N LEU A 143 -0.41 -7.41 4.73
CA LEU A 143 -1.20 -8.62 4.93
C LEU A 143 -2.70 -8.31 4.87
N ALA A 144 -3.16 -7.35 5.68
CA ALA A 144 -4.56 -6.97 5.75
C ALA A 144 -5.08 -6.44 4.41
N ALA A 145 -4.31 -5.57 3.74
CA ALA A 145 -4.73 -4.94 2.51
C ALA A 145 -4.81 -5.92 1.34
N PHE A 146 -3.84 -6.82 1.18
CA PHE A 146 -3.90 -7.82 0.12
C PHE A 146 -4.97 -8.89 0.40
N PHE A 147 -5.19 -9.24 1.66
CA PHE A 147 -6.28 -10.15 2.03
C PHE A 147 -7.65 -9.52 1.74
N LEU A 148 -7.93 -8.34 2.30
CA LEU A 148 -9.24 -7.68 2.17
C LEU A 148 -9.49 -7.15 0.76
N GLY A 149 -8.44 -6.64 0.10
CA GLY A 149 -8.49 -6.15 -1.27
C GLY A 149 -8.82 -7.24 -2.29
N THR A 150 -8.48 -8.49 -2.01
CA THR A 150 -8.82 -9.64 -2.87
C THR A 150 -10.06 -10.40 -2.39
N ALA A 151 -10.30 -10.50 -1.08
CA ALA A 151 -11.39 -11.30 -0.53
C ALA A 151 -12.71 -10.53 -0.41
N ALA A 152 -12.68 -9.24 -0.03
CA ALA A 152 -13.88 -8.48 0.35
C ALA A 152 -14.23 -7.38 -0.66
N MET A 153 -13.22 -6.63 -1.12
CA MET A 153 -13.42 -5.47 -2.00
C MET A 153 -14.07 -5.75 -3.37
N PRO A 154 -13.90 -6.95 -4.00
CA PRO A 154 -14.64 -7.27 -5.22
C PRO A 154 -16.17 -7.25 -5.02
N ARG A 155 -16.66 -7.49 -3.80
CA ARG A 155 -18.11 -7.41 -3.49
C ARG A 155 -18.61 -5.97 -3.34
N VAL A 156 -17.72 -5.02 -3.09
CA VAL A 156 -18.03 -3.60 -2.88
C VAL A 156 -17.92 -2.81 -4.19
N MET A 157 -16.90 -3.13 -5.00
CA MET A 157 -16.55 -2.48 -6.27
C MET A 157 -17.34 -3.00 -7.47
N LYS A 158 -18.67 -3.00 -7.35
CA LYS A 158 -19.60 -3.53 -8.36
C LYS A 158 -19.89 -2.61 -9.55
N SER A 159 -19.47 -1.35 -9.48
CA SER A 159 -19.74 -0.36 -10.52
C SER A 159 -18.48 0.38 -10.93
N LYS A 160 -18.39 0.70 -12.23
CA LYS A 160 -17.31 1.53 -12.80
C LYS A 160 -17.18 2.86 -12.05
N GLY A 161 -18.32 3.47 -11.70
CA GLY A 161 -18.36 4.73 -10.96
C GLY A 161 -17.70 4.62 -9.58
N ARG A 162 -18.01 3.58 -8.79
CA ARG A 162 -17.38 3.35 -7.50
C ARG A 162 -15.86 3.16 -7.62
N ILE A 163 -15.43 2.35 -8.59
CA ILE A 163 -13.99 2.12 -8.82
C ILE A 163 -13.29 3.43 -9.20
N ALA A 164 -13.88 4.21 -10.10
CA ALA A 164 -13.33 5.50 -10.53
C ALA A 164 -13.23 6.50 -9.36
N VAL A 165 -14.28 6.61 -8.54
CA VAL A 165 -14.29 7.49 -7.36
C VAL A 165 -13.24 7.05 -6.34
N THR A 166 -13.14 5.75 -6.06
CA THR A 166 -12.12 5.24 -5.14
C THR A 166 -10.72 5.47 -5.69
N ALA A 167 -10.47 5.21 -6.97
CA ALA A 167 -9.18 5.48 -7.59
C ALA A 167 -8.82 6.97 -7.49
N ALA A 168 -9.76 7.86 -7.82
CA ALA A 168 -9.55 9.31 -7.71
C ALA A 168 -9.25 9.74 -6.26
N ALA A 169 -9.97 9.20 -5.27
CA ALA A 169 -9.75 9.51 -3.86
C ALA A 169 -8.35 9.08 -3.39
N VAL A 170 -7.94 7.87 -3.75
CA VAL A 170 -6.64 7.32 -3.35
C VAL A 170 -5.47 8.06 -4.02
N ILE A 171 -5.64 8.44 -5.29
CA ILE A 171 -4.67 9.29 -6.01
C ILE A 171 -4.61 10.68 -5.37
N ALA A 172 -5.76 11.29 -5.04
CA ALA A 172 -5.79 12.60 -4.39
C ALA A 172 -5.06 12.56 -3.04
N LEU A 173 -5.28 11.54 -2.21
CA LEU A 173 -4.56 11.35 -0.95
C LEU A 173 -3.05 11.24 -1.17
N ALA A 174 -2.60 10.47 -2.18
CA ALA A 174 -1.18 10.37 -2.51
C ALA A 174 -0.59 11.70 -2.97
N VAL A 175 -1.30 12.46 -3.81
CA VAL A 175 -0.86 13.80 -4.24
C VAL A 175 -0.74 14.75 -3.05
N PHE A 176 -1.73 14.77 -2.15
CA PHE A 176 -1.65 15.55 -0.92
C PHE A 176 -0.47 15.13 -0.04
N GLY A 177 -0.20 13.82 0.09
CA GLY A 177 1.00 13.31 0.76
C GLY A 177 2.30 13.83 0.14
N GLY A 178 2.39 13.86 -1.19
CA GLY A 178 3.53 14.42 -1.92
C GLY A 178 3.73 15.91 -1.65
N VAL A 179 2.63 16.68 -1.65
CA VAL A 179 2.67 18.11 -1.29
C VAL A 179 3.15 18.32 0.14
N VAL A 180 2.63 17.55 1.10
CA VAL A 180 3.05 17.62 2.51
C VAL A 180 4.53 17.30 2.66
N LEU A 181 5.02 16.25 1.99
CA LEU A 181 6.44 15.87 2.03
C LEU A 181 7.32 16.97 1.44
N ALA A 182 6.93 17.55 0.29
CA ALA A 182 7.65 18.64 -0.35
C ALA A 182 7.69 19.90 0.53
N MET A 183 6.57 20.26 1.15
CA MET A 183 6.50 21.39 2.11
C MET A 183 7.42 21.14 3.31
N THR A 184 7.38 19.94 3.87
CA THR A 184 8.25 19.55 5.00
C THR A 184 9.73 19.73 4.64
N TRP A 185 10.15 19.30 3.45
CA TRP A 185 11.52 19.49 2.99
C TRP A 185 11.87 20.95 2.74
N SER A 186 10.95 21.75 2.20
CA SER A 186 11.19 23.17 1.95
C SER A 186 11.42 23.98 3.22
N HIS A 187 10.85 23.55 4.35
CA HIS A 187 11.07 24.17 5.66
C HIS A 187 12.38 23.75 6.33
N LEU A 188 13.02 22.69 5.84
CA LEU A 188 14.27 22.11 6.37
C LEU A 188 15.48 22.43 5.48
N ALA A 189 15.28 23.22 4.41
CA ALA A 189 16.32 23.71 3.51
C ALA A 189 16.77 25.11 3.93
#